data_AF-A0A6N6RN69-F1
#
_entry.id   AF-A0A6N6RN69-F1
#
_cell.length_a   1.000
_cell.length_b   1.000
_cell.length_c   1.000
_cell.angle_alpha   90.00
_cell.angle_beta   90.00
_cell.angle_gamma   90.00
#
_symmetry.space_group_name_H-M   'P 1'
#
loop_
_entity.id
_entity.type
_entity.pdbx_description
1 polymer ?
#
loop_
_entity_poly.entity_id
_entity_poly.type
_entity_poly.pdbx_seq_one_letter_code
_entity_poly.pdbx_strand_id
1 'polypeptide(L)'
;MTIHAMPLVIGALCVMAIFYRYYHGFIAAKVAVLDDSRKTPAYTMYDGQNYYPTNKWVLFGHHFAAITGAGPLIGPVLAAQFGVLPGYLWILIGVVLAGAVHDFIIFFASVRHGGKSLAEIAKTEISPLSGIIASIAILFILVVALAGLGLAVVNALSESSWGMFTIGCTVPIAFFMGLYMY
;
A
#
# COMPACT_ATOMS: atom_id res chain seq x y z
N MET A 1 -26.23 -12.88 20.07
CA MET A 1 -26.17 -11.41 19.95
C MET A 1 -25.88 -11.10 18.49
N THR A 2 -26.86 -10.61 17.72
CA THR A 2 -26.67 -10.28 16.30
C THR A 2 -25.91 -8.96 16.21
N ILE A 3 -24.63 -9.02 15.82
CA ILE A 3 -23.83 -7.82 15.58
C ILE A 3 -24.19 -7.32 14.19
N HIS A 4 -24.86 -6.17 14.11
CA HIS A 4 -25.10 -5.51 12.83
C HIS A 4 -23.79 -4.92 12.32
N ALA A 5 -23.49 -5.15 11.04
CA ALA A 5 -22.26 -4.65 10.41
C ALA A 5 -22.21 -3.12 10.35
N MET A 6 -23.38 -2.48 10.19
CA MET A 6 -23.44 -1.04 9.93
C MET A 6 -22.91 -0.18 11.10
N PRO A 7 -23.27 -0.42 12.37
CA PRO A 7 -22.66 0.26 13.51
C PRO A 7 -21.13 0.11 13.60
N LEU A 8 -20.58 -1.06 13.23
CA LEU A 8 -19.13 -1.26 13.23
C LEU A 8 -18.46 -0.40 12.16
N VAL A 9 -19.02 -0.37 10.94
CA VAL A 9 -18.48 0.45 9.85
C VAL A 9 -18.51 1.94 10.21
N ILE A 10 -19.64 2.44 10.73
CA ILE A 10 -19.75 3.84 11.17
C ILE A 10 -18.73 4.12 12.29
N GLY A 11 -18.62 3.22 13.27
CA GLY A 11 -17.66 3.35 14.37
C GLY A 11 -16.22 3.46 13.87
N ALA A 12 -15.82 2.59 12.92
CA ALA A 12 -14.50 2.64 12.30
C ALA A 12 -14.25 3.98 11.57
N LEU A 13 -15.22 4.44 10.79
CA LEU A 13 -15.12 5.73 10.07
C LEU A 13 -14.97 6.91 11.05
N CYS A 14 -15.73 6.92 12.15
CA CYS A 14 -15.61 7.95 13.18
C CYS A 14 -14.22 7.94 13.83
N VAL A 15 -13.71 6.76 14.20
CA VAL A 15 -12.36 6.62 14.79
C VAL A 15 -11.30 7.10 13.79
N MET A 16 -11.37 6.67 12.54
CA MET A 16 -10.43 7.11 11.50
C MET A 16 -10.50 8.63 11.28
N ALA A 17 -11.69 9.23 11.28
CA ALA A 17 -11.85 10.68 11.13
C ALA A 17 -11.23 11.46 12.30
N ILE A 18 -11.41 11.00 13.53
CA ILE A 18 -10.82 11.61 14.73
C ILE A 18 -9.29 11.55 14.65
N PHE A 19 -8.74 10.36 14.37
CA PHE A 19 -7.28 10.20 14.30
C PHE A 19 -6.66 10.93 13.10
N TYR A 20 -7.35 10.97 11.96
CA TYR A 20 -6.94 11.78 10.82
C TYR A 20 -6.78 13.25 11.21
N ARG A 21 -7.76 13.80 11.95
CA ARG A 21 -7.75 15.20 12.36
C ARG A 21 -6.66 15.54 13.37
N TYR A 22 -6.49 14.72 14.40
CA TYR A 22 -5.61 15.02 15.54
C TYR A 22 -4.23 14.39 15.40
N TYR A 23 -4.16 13.08 15.18
CA TYR A 23 -2.91 12.33 15.20
C TYR A 23 -2.16 12.44 13.87
N HIS A 24 -2.81 12.12 12.75
CA HIS A 24 -2.17 12.23 11.44
C HIS A 24 -1.91 13.69 11.06
N GLY A 25 -2.81 14.61 11.44
CA GLY A 25 -2.57 16.06 11.35
C GLY A 25 -1.35 16.52 12.15
N PHE A 26 -1.15 16.00 13.37
CA PHE A 26 0.05 16.28 14.17
C PHE A 26 1.31 15.75 13.48
N ILE A 27 1.30 14.53 12.97
CA ILE A 27 2.44 13.94 12.26
C ILE A 27 2.77 14.75 11.00
N ALA A 28 1.77 15.11 10.20
CA ALA A 28 1.96 15.92 9.00
C ALA A 28 2.58 17.30 9.32
N ALA A 29 2.12 17.96 10.38
CA ALA A 29 2.57 19.31 10.72
C ALA A 29 3.90 19.35 11.50
N LYS A 30 4.14 18.39 12.41
CA LYS A 30 5.28 18.42 13.33
C LYS A 30 6.41 17.46 12.96
N VAL A 31 6.09 16.30 12.38
CA VAL A 31 7.09 15.28 12.04
C VAL A 31 7.51 15.41 10.57
N ALA A 32 6.55 15.36 9.65
CA ALA A 32 6.82 15.52 8.22
C ALA A 32 7.06 16.98 7.83
N VAL A 33 6.50 17.93 8.58
CA VAL A 33 6.59 19.39 8.33
C VAL A 33 6.29 19.66 6.84
N LEU A 34 5.09 19.26 6.42
CA LEU A 34 4.64 19.44 5.04
C LEU A 34 4.70 20.93 4.64
N ASP A 35 5.19 21.18 3.43
CA ASP A 35 5.39 22.50 2.87
C ASP A 35 4.90 22.50 1.42
N ASP A 36 3.74 23.13 1.22
CA ASP A 36 3.06 23.17 -0.08
C ASP A 36 3.82 23.99 -1.13
N SER A 37 4.81 24.79 -0.73
CA SER A 37 5.65 25.55 -1.67
C SER A 37 6.68 24.66 -2.39
N ARG A 38 6.95 23.46 -1.87
CA ARG A 38 7.95 22.56 -2.42
C ARG A 38 7.39 21.78 -3.60
N LYS A 39 7.99 22.00 -4.77
CA LYS A 39 7.67 21.22 -5.97
C LYS A 39 8.09 19.76 -5.79
N THR A 40 7.22 18.85 -6.21
CA THR A 40 7.51 17.41 -6.17
C THR A 40 8.51 17.01 -7.28
N PRO A 41 9.20 15.86 -7.11
CA PRO A 41 10.10 15.29 -8.13
C PRO A 41 9.49 15.20 -9.53
N ALA A 42 8.18 14.97 -9.63
CA ALA A 42 7.46 14.92 -10.90
C ALA A 42 7.56 16.21 -11.73
N TYR A 43 7.73 17.37 -11.08
CA TYR A 43 7.90 18.66 -11.76
C TYR A 43 9.36 19.08 -11.90
N THR A 44 10.22 18.70 -10.95
CA THR A 44 11.63 19.13 -10.96
C THR A 44 12.54 18.22 -11.78
N MET A 45 12.18 16.95 -11.93
CA MET A 45 12.94 15.94 -12.67
C MET A 45 12.16 15.37 -13.87
N TYR A 46 11.27 16.18 -14.46
CA TYR A 46 10.41 15.77 -15.57
C TYR A 46 11.21 15.17 -16.73
N ASP A 47 10.97 13.90 -17.04
CA ASP A 47 11.63 13.15 -18.11
C ASP A 47 10.64 12.58 -19.14
N GLY A 48 9.33 12.80 -18.94
CA GLY A 48 8.28 12.29 -19.83
C GLY A 48 8.01 10.79 -19.69
N GLN A 49 8.73 10.07 -18.82
CA GLN A 49 8.58 8.63 -18.60
C GLN A 49 8.44 8.28 -17.11
N ASN A 50 9.49 8.45 -16.31
CA ASN A 50 9.49 8.08 -14.88
C ASN A 50 8.93 9.21 -13.99
N TYR A 51 9.18 10.45 -14.36
CA TYR A 51 8.72 11.64 -13.65
C TYR A 51 7.74 12.40 -14.53
N TYR A 52 6.46 12.14 -14.31
CA TYR A 52 5.37 12.76 -15.04
C TYR A 52 4.31 13.35 -14.10
N PRO A 53 3.99 14.65 -14.20
CA PRO A 53 2.96 15.27 -13.37
C PRO A 53 1.58 14.72 -13.77
N THR A 54 1.06 13.83 -12.92
CA THR A 54 -0.23 13.16 -13.12
C THR A 54 -1.30 13.78 -12.23
N ASN A 55 -2.57 13.65 -12.63
CA ASN A 55 -3.70 14.07 -11.80
C ASN A 55 -3.71 13.32 -10.45
N LYS A 56 -3.86 14.06 -9.35
CA LYS A 56 -3.91 13.54 -7.97
C LYS A 56 -4.93 12.41 -7.77
N TRP A 57 -6.06 12.43 -8.47
CA TRP A 57 -7.09 11.39 -8.35
C TRP A 57 -6.67 10.08 -9.00
N VAL A 58 -5.95 10.16 -10.12
CA VAL A 58 -5.39 8.99 -10.80
C VAL A 58 -4.27 8.40 -9.94
N LEU A 59 -3.40 9.25 -9.40
CA LEU A 59 -2.31 8.83 -8.50
C LEU A 59 -2.86 8.15 -7.23
N PHE A 60 -3.91 8.73 -6.64
CA PHE A 60 -4.61 8.12 -5.51
C PHE A 60 -5.14 6.71 -5.85
N GLY A 61 -5.77 6.55 -7.02
CA GLY A 61 -6.26 5.25 -7.50
C GLY A 61 -5.14 4.21 -7.62
N HIS A 62 -3.97 4.61 -8.15
CA HIS A 62 -2.81 3.72 -8.26
C HIS A 62 -2.28 3.30 -6.88
N HIS A 63 -2.13 4.25 -5.94
CA HIS A 63 -1.70 3.93 -4.58
C HIS A 63 -2.71 3.07 -3.84
N PHE A 64 -4.00 3.37 -3.98
CA PHE A 64 -5.06 2.57 -3.38
C PHE A 64 -5.02 1.13 -3.92
N ALA A 65 -4.97 0.96 -5.24
CA ALA A 65 -4.86 -0.35 -5.88
C ALA A 65 -3.65 -1.14 -5.38
N ALA A 66 -2.49 -0.48 -5.24
CA ALA A 66 -1.26 -1.11 -4.76
C ALA A 66 -1.35 -1.61 -3.30
N ILE A 67 -2.11 -0.92 -2.43
CA ILE A 67 -2.27 -1.29 -1.01
C ILE A 67 -3.39 -2.33 -0.83
N THR A 68 -4.45 -2.27 -1.65
CA THR A 68 -5.63 -3.14 -1.52
C THR A 68 -5.42 -4.63 -1.83
N GLY A 69 -4.17 -5.08 -2.02
CA GLY A 69 -3.82 -6.46 -2.38
C GLY A 69 -4.14 -7.52 -1.31
N ALA A 70 -3.17 -8.35 -0.95
CA ALA A 70 -3.40 -9.51 -0.08
C ALA A 70 -3.91 -9.15 1.33
N GLY A 71 -3.56 -7.96 1.84
CA GLY A 71 -3.86 -7.51 3.21
C GLY A 71 -5.35 -7.52 3.53
N PRO A 72 -6.20 -6.78 2.78
CA PRO A 72 -7.65 -6.78 3.01
C PRO A 72 -8.35 -8.10 2.74
N LEU A 73 -7.77 -8.98 1.91
CA LEU A 73 -8.37 -10.27 1.58
C LEU A 73 -8.17 -11.30 2.70
N ILE A 74 -6.93 -11.46 3.16
CA ILE A 74 -6.54 -12.54 4.10
C ILE A 74 -6.53 -12.03 5.55
N GLY A 75 -6.16 -10.77 5.77
CA GLY A 75 -5.99 -10.19 7.10
C GLY A 75 -7.23 -10.26 7.99
N PRO A 76 -8.42 -9.82 7.53
CA PRO A 76 -9.65 -9.90 8.33
C PRO A 76 -10.05 -11.33 8.68
N VAL A 77 -9.85 -12.28 7.77
CA VAL A 77 -10.14 -13.70 8.01
C VAL A 77 -9.23 -14.24 9.10
N LEU A 78 -7.93 -13.95 9.03
CA LEU A 78 -6.97 -14.37 10.04
C LEU A 78 -7.26 -13.74 11.41
N ALA A 79 -7.63 -12.46 11.44
CA ALA A 79 -7.97 -11.75 12.67
C ALA A 79 -9.28 -12.27 13.30
N ALA A 80 -10.26 -12.63 12.47
CA ALA A 80 -11.55 -13.14 12.95
C ALA A 80 -11.43 -14.50 13.67
N GLN A 81 -10.36 -15.27 13.42
CA GLN A 81 -10.06 -16.50 14.17
C GLN A 81 -9.86 -16.25 15.67
N PHE A 82 -9.40 -15.06 16.04
CA PHE A 82 -9.25 -14.64 17.44
C PHE A 82 -10.54 -14.01 18.00
N GLY A 83 -11.65 -14.09 17.25
CA GLY A 83 -12.93 -13.49 17.56
C GLY A 83 -13.20 -12.23 16.73
N VAL A 84 -14.46 -12.05 16.32
CA VAL A 84 -14.88 -10.95 15.44
C VAL A 84 -14.62 -9.57 16.05
N LEU A 85 -14.97 -9.36 17.33
CA LEU A 85 -14.78 -8.07 18.00
C LEU A 85 -13.30 -7.79 18.34
N PRO A 86 -12.53 -8.72 18.94
CA PRO A 86 -11.10 -8.52 19.14
C PRO A 86 -10.32 -8.30 17.83
N GLY A 87 -10.62 -9.09 16.80
CA GLY A 87 -10.00 -8.95 15.48
C GLY A 87 -10.32 -7.61 14.81
N TYR A 88 -11.58 -7.16 14.89
CA TYR A 88 -11.99 -5.83 14.42
C TYR A 88 -11.23 -4.70 15.12
N LEU A 89 -11.15 -4.73 16.46
CA LEU A 89 -10.43 -3.72 17.24
C LEU A 89 -8.94 -3.73 16.94
N TRP A 90 -8.35 -4.92 16.81
CA TRP A 90 -6.93 -5.07 16.47
C TRP A 90 -6.59 -4.41 15.13
N ILE A 91 -7.41 -4.68 14.10
CA ILE A 91 -7.24 -4.07 12.77
C ILE A 91 -7.44 -2.55 12.84
N LEU A 92 -8.50 -2.09 13.50
CA LEU A 92 -8.82 -0.67 13.60
C LEU A 92 -7.74 0.12 14.35
N ILE A 93 -7.24 -0.40 15.46
CA ILE A 93 -6.16 0.23 16.23
C ILE A 93 -4.86 0.20 15.42
N GLY A 94 -4.54 -0.94 14.80
CA GLY A 94 -3.32 -1.12 14.02
C GLY A 94 -3.23 -0.17 12.82
N VAL A 95 -4.31 0.00 12.06
CA VAL A 95 -4.32 0.88 10.89
C VAL A 95 -4.15 2.34 11.28
N VAL A 96 -4.75 2.74 12.40
CA VAL A 96 -4.78 4.12 12.85
C VAL A 96 -3.44 4.55 13.48
N LEU A 97 -2.86 3.71 14.33
CA LEU A 97 -1.65 4.05 15.07
C LEU A 97 -0.37 3.82 14.25
N ALA A 98 -0.31 2.71 13.50
CA ALA A 98 0.92 2.29 12.85
C ALA A 98 0.80 2.30 11.31
N GLY A 99 -0.22 1.64 10.75
CA GLY A 99 -0.31 1.41 9.30
C GLY A 99 -0.33 2.70 8.49
N ALA A 100 -1.32 3.57 8.73
CA ALA A 100 -1.47 4.82 8.00
C ALA A 100 -0.27 5.76 8.19
N VAL A 101 0.33 5.76 9.39
CA VAL A 101 1.51 6.57 9.71
C VAL A 101 2.73 6.07 8.97
N HIS A 102 2.95 4.76 8.98
CA HIS A 102 4.06 4.11 8.30
C HIS A 102 4.02 4.44 6.79
N ASP A 103 2.88 4.21 6.14
CA ASP A 103 2.75 4.43 4.70
C ASP A 103 2.92 5.91 4.34
N PHE A 104 2.37 6.82 5.15
CA PHE A 104 2.56 8.26 4.98
C PHE A 104 4.02 8.68 5.12
N ILE A 105 4.74 8.19 6.15
CA ILE A 105 6.14 8.55 6.38
C ILE A 105 7.04 8.00 5.27
N ILE A 106 6.85 6.75 4.84
CA ILE A 106 7.64 6.16 3.76
C ILE A 106 7.37 6.87 2.43
N PHE A 107 6.11 7.21 2.14
CA PHE A 107 5.75 8.00 0.96
C PHE A 107 6.42 9.37 0.99
N PHE A 108 6.31 10.09 2.11
CA PHE A 108 6.95 11.39 2.29
C PHE A 108 8.47 11.29 2.13
N ALA A 109 9.12 10.31 2.77
CA ALA A 109 10.56 10.09 2.66
C ALA A 109 10.97 9.83 1.21
N SER A 110 10.22 9.03 0.46
CA SER A 110 10.47 8.78 -0.96
C SER A 110 10.42 10.06 -1.79
N VAL A 111 9.36 10.87 -1.64
CA VAL A 111 9.22 12.14 -2.34
C VAL A 111 10.37 13.10 -2.01
N ARG A 112 10.83 13.13 -0.75
CA ARG A 112 11.95 13.99 -0.33
C ARG A 112 13.31 13.55 -0.89
N HIS A 113 13.47 12.27 -1.18
CA HIS A 113 14.69 11.72 -1.81
C HIS A 113 14.55 11.59 -3.33
N GLY A 114 13.66 12.36 -3.96
CA GLY A 114 13.51 12.37 -5.41
C GLY A 114 12.70 11.21 -5.97
N GLY A 115 11.81 10.59 -5.19
CA GLY A 115 11.00 9.43 -5.64
C GLY A 115 11.75 8.10 -5.60
N LYS A 116 12.85 8.02 -4.85
CA LYS A 116 13.65 6.80 -4.70
C LYS A 116 12.94 5.75 -3.86
N SER A 117 13.29 4.48 -4.08
CA SER A 117 12.79 3.35 -3.29
C SER A 117 13.34 3.37 -1.86
N LEU A 118 12.63 2.73 -0.93
CA LEU A 118 13.05 2.63 0.48
C LEU A 118 14.45 2.03 0.64
N ALA A 119 14.79 1.03 -0.18
CA ALA A 119 16.11 0.42 -0.14
C ALA A 119 17.23 1.38 -0.56
N GLU A 120 16.97 2.21 -1.58
CA GLU A 120 17.95 3.20 -2.01
C GLU A 120 18.08 4.33 -0.98
N ILE A 121 17.00 4.73 -0.30
CA ILE A 121 17.06 5.68 0.82
C ILE A 121 17.88 5.09 1.98
N ALA A 122 17.65 3.82 2.34
CA ALA A 122 18.43 3.15 3.39
C ALA A 122 19.92 3.05 3.03
N LYS A 123 20.23 2.89 1.76
CA LYS A 123 21.60 2.87 1.24
C LYS A 123 22.30 4.22 1.40
N THR A 124 21.61 5.32 1.09
CA THR A 124 22.19 6.67 1.13
C THR A 124 22.26 7.25 2.55
N GLU A 125 21.26 6.98 3.39
CA GLU A 125 21.14 7.59 4.72
C GLU A 125 21.78 6.77 5.85
N ILE A 126 21.83 5.44 5.74
CA ILE A 126 22.35 4.56 6.82
C ILE A 126 23.71 4.01 6.42
N SER A 127 23.74 3.09 5.46
CA SER A 127 24.97 2.50 4.95
C SER A 127 24.71 1.70 3.67
N PRO A 128 25.74 1.48 2.82
CA PRO A 128 25.62 0.60 1.65
C PRO A 128 25.15 -0.82 2.01
N LEU A 129 25.60 -1.35 3.14
CA LEU A 129 25.21 -2.67 3.63
C LEU A 129 23.72 -2.71 4.01
N SER A 130 23.23 -1.68 4.70
CA SER A 130 21.81 -1.54 5.06
C SER A 130 20.92 -1.48 3.82
N GLY A 131 21.36 -0.80 2.75
CA GLY A 131 20.66 -0.77 1.48
C GLY A 131 20.54 -2.14 0.81
N ILE A 132 21.62 -2.94 0.83
CA ILE A 132 21.61 -4.31 0.29
C ILE A 132 20.68 -5.20 1.11
N ILE A 133 20.78 -5.16 2.44
CA ILE A 133 19.92 -5.95 3.33
C ILE A 133 18.46 -5.55 3.14
N ALA A 134 18.14 -4.26 3.07
CA ALA A 134 16.80 -3.77 2.82
C ALA A 134 16.26 -4.23 1.45
N SER A 135 17.09 -4.18 0.40
CA SER A 135 16.74 -4.65 -0.93
C SER A 135 16.35 -6.14 -0.92
N ILE A 136 17.18 -6.98 -0.29
CA ILE A 136 16.94 -8.42 -0.16
C ILE A 136 15.69 -8.69 0.68
N ALA A 137 15.54 -8.00 1.81
CA ALA A 137 14.38 -8.16 2.69
C ALA A 137 13.07 -7.77 1.97
N ILE A 138 13.06 -6.65 1.25
CA ILE A 138 11.90 -6.21 0.46
C ILE A 138 11.58 -7.22 -0.63
N LEU A 139 12.58 -7.71 -1.38
CA LEU A 139 12.39 -8.74 -2.39
C LEU A 139 11.75 -10.01 -1.77
N PHE A 140 12.29 -10.46 -0.64
CA PHE A 140 11.79 -11.65 0.05
C PHE A 140 10.34 -11.48 0.51
N ILE A 141 10.02 -10.34 1.14
CA ILE A 141 8.66 -10.01 1.57
C ILE A 141 7.70 -9.95 0.38
N LEU A 142 8.11 -9.33 -0.73
CA LEU A 142 7.30 -9.26 -1.96
C LEU A 142 7.02 -10.66 -2.53
N VAL A 143 8.04 -11.52 -2.61
CA VAL A 143 7.86 -12.90 -3.10
C VAL A 143 6.91 -13.69 -2.21
N VAL A 144 7.08 -13.63 -0.89
CA VAL A 144 6.19 -14.32 0.06
C VAL A 144 4.76 -13.79 -0.02
N ALA A 145 4.59 -12.46 -0.10
CA ALA A 145 3.28 -11.83 -0.21
C ALA A 145 2.57 -12.22 -1.52
N LEU A 146 3.29 -12.20 -2.65
CA LEU A 146 2.75 -12.63 -3.95
C LEU A 146 2.43 -14.12 -3.99
N ALA A 147 3.25 -14.97 -3.38
CA ALA A 147 2.98 -16.39 -3.27
C ALA A 147 1.70 -16.66 -2.44
N GLY A 148 1.55 -15.98 -1.30
CA GLY A 148 0.35 -16.06 -0.47
C GLY A 148 -0.91 -15.58 -1.21
N LEU A 149 -0.82 -14.46 -1.93
CA LEU A 149 -1.91 -13.97 -2.77
C LEU A 149 -2.27 -14.95 -3.89
N GLY A 150 -1.26 -15.51 -4.57
CA GLY A 150 -1.44 -16.48 -5.63
C GLY A 150 -2.21 -17.71 -5.16
N LEU A 151 -1.86 -18.25 -3.98
CA LEU A 151 -2.60 -19.36 -3.37
C LEU A 151 -4.06 -18.98 -3.09
N ALA A 152 -4.31 -17.80 -2.53
CA ALA A 152 -5.66 -17.34 -2.25
C ALA A 152 -6.50 -17.19 -3.53
N VAL A 153 -5.91 -16.63 -4.59
CA VAL A 153 -6.58 -16.45 -5.89
C VAL A 153 -6.86 -17.80 -6.57
N VAL A 154 -5.89 -18.72 -6.57
CA VAL A 154 -6.06 -20.06 -7.15
C VAL A 154 -7.16 -20.83 -6.41
N ASN A 155 -7.17 -20.79 -5.08
CA ASN A 155 -8.22 -21.45 -4.30
C ASN A 155 -9.60 -20.79 -4.50
N ALA A 156 -9.65 -19.48 -4.72
CA ALA A 156 -10.91 -18.78 -5.00
C ALA A 156 -11.46 -19.10 -6.40
N LEU A 157 -10.59 -19.46 -7.36
CA LEU A 157 -10.95 -19.70 -8.76
C LEU A 157 -10.86 -21.17 -9.18
N SER A 158 -10.51 -22.09 -8.27
CA SER A 158 -10.27 -23.51 -8.60
C SER A 158 -11.49 -24.20 -9.21
N GLU A 159 -12.70 -23.79 -8.79
CA GLU A 159 -13.97 -24.32 -9.27
C GLU A 159 -14.52 -23.58 -10.50
N SER A 160 -13.85 -22.50 -10.95
CA SER A 160 -14.30 -21.66 -12.07
C SER A 160 -13.42 -21.85 -13.29
N SER A 161 -13.94 -22.55 -14.31
CA SER A 161 -13.29 -22.68 -15.61
C SER A 161 -13.04 -21.33 -16.30
N TRP A 162 -13.88 -20.32 -16.02
CA TRP A 162 -13.69 -18.94 -16.47
C TRP A 162 -12.47 -18.26 -15.85
N GLY A 163 -12.07 -18.64 -14.62
CA GLY A 163 -10.90 -18.08 -13.93
C GLY A 163 -9.58 -18.40 -14.63
N MET A 164 -9.45 -19.61 -15.18
CA MET A 164 -8.26 -20.01 -15.94
C MET A 164 -8.13 -19.20 -17.24
N PHE A 165 -9.25 -18.95 -17.93
CA PHE A 165 -9.25 -18.15 -19.15
C PHE A 165 -8.86 -16.69 -18.88
N THR A 166 -9.44 -16.05 -17.86
CA THR A 166 -9.14 -14.64 -17.55
C THR A 166 -7.69 -14.45 -17.11
N ILE A 167 -7.15 -15.32 -16.24
CA ILE A 167 -5.73 -15.30 -15.85
C ILE A 167 -4.83 -15.65 -17.05
N GLY A 168 -5.24 -16.62 -17.87
CA GLY A 168 -4.51 -17.00 -19.07
C GLY A 168 -4.39 -15.85 -20.07
N CYS A 169 -5.42 -15.00 -20.20
CA CYS A 169 -5.41 -13.82 -21.05
C CYS A 169 -4.60 -12.64 -20.48
N THR A 170 -4.46 -12.49 -19.16
CA THR A 170 -3.70 -11.36 -18.59
C THR A 170 -2.21 -11.45 -18.89
N VAL A 171 -1.65 -12.67 -18.98
CA VAL A 171 -0.23 -12.89 -19.31
C VAL A 171 0.16 -12.32 -20.69
N PRO A 172 -0.46 -12.72 -21.82
CA PRO A 172 -0.14 -12.17 -23.13
C PRO A 172 -0.47 -10.68 -23.24
N ILE A 173 -1.55 -10.21 -22.59
CA ILE A 173 -1.88 -8.77 -22.54
C ILE A 173 -0.77 -7.99 -21.83
N ALA A 174 -0.23 -8.52 -20.73
CA ALA A 174 0.86 -7.90 -20.01
C ALA A 174 2.15 -7.84 -20.84
N PHE A 175 2.49 -8.91 -21.56
CA PHE A 175 3.62 -8.90 -22.50
C PHE A 175 3.41 -7.89 -23.63
N PHE A 176 2.21 -7.83 -24.20
CA PHE A 176 1.89 -6.88 -25.26
C PHE A 176 1.97 -5.42 -24.77
N MET A 177 1.38 -5.10 -23.61
CA MET A 177 1.51 -3.77 -23.00
C MET A 177 2.96 -3.44 -22.67
N GLY A 178 3.73 -4.41 -22.16
CA GLY A 178 5.14 -4.23 -21.87
C GLY A 178 5.94 -3.86 -23.11
N LEU A 179 5.66 -4.48 -24.26
CA LEU A 179 6.28 -4.12 -25.53
C LEU A 179 5.77 -2.81 -26.13
N TYR A 180 4.52 -2.42 -25.86
CA TYR A 180 3.95 -1.17 -26.37
C TYR A 180 4.40 0.08 -25.60
N MET A 181 4.72 -0.07 -24.30
CA MET A 181 5.16 1.03 -23.44
C MET A 181 6.64 1.41 -23.62
N TYR A 182 7.44 0.55 -24.28
CA TYR A 182 8.85 0.79 -24.64
C TYR A 182 8.99 1.08 -26.13
#